data_AF-A0A1J4VDV6-F1
#
_entry.id   AF-A0A1J4VDV6-F1
#
_cell.length_a   1.000
_cell.length_b   1.000
_cell.length_c   1.000
_cell.angle_alpha   90.00
_cell.angle_beta   90.00
_cell.angle_gamma   90.00
#
_symmetry.space_group_name_H-M   'P 1'
#
loop_
_entity.id
_entity.type
_entity.pdbx_description
1 polymer ?
#
loop_
_entity_poly.entity_id
_entity_poly.type
_entity_poly.pdbx_seq_one_letter_code
_entity_poly.pdbx_strand_id
1 'polypeptide(L)' 'MIKKLKKVLSLDNNENRASREEFMQLVQKKAYEIYEKRGCQSGNDLEDWLNAERLVKEDLGVK' A
#
# COMPACT_ATOMS: atom_id res chain seq x y z
N MET A 1 -5.22 -20.21 32.70
CA MET A 1 -4.64 -20.84 31.49
C MET A 1 -4.97 -20.14 30.17
N ILE A 2 -5.69 -19.02 30.15
CA ILE A 2 -6.08 -18.29 28.91
C ILE A 2 -5.06 -17.27 28.39
N LYS A 3 -4.06 -16.87 29.20
CA LYS A 3 -3.04 -15.88 28.78
C LYS A 3 -1.97 -16.45 27.86
N LYS A 4 -1.74 -17.77 27.89
CA LYS A 4 -0.71 -18.45 27.09
C LYS A 4 -1.17 -18.78 25.67
N LEU A 5 -2.49 -18.82 25.40
CA LEU A 5 -3.04 -19.10 24.08
C LEU A 5 -3.11 -17.88 23.15
N LYS A 6 -3.24 -16.65 23.67
CA LYS A 6 -3.22 -15.44 22.82
C LYS A 6 -1.83 -15.06 22.29
N LYS A 7 -0.76 -15.57 22.92
CA LYS A 7 0.62 -15.27 22.55
C LYS A 7 1.10 -16.08 21.34
N VAL A 8 0.51 -17.26 21.10
CA VAL A 8 0.94 -18.22 20.08
C VAL A 8 0.20 -18.10 18.75
N LEU A 9 -0.87 -17.29 18.64
CA LEU A 9 -1.73 -17.32 17.46
C LEU A 9 -1.35 -16.37 16.31
N SER A 10 -0.63 -15.26 16.51
CA SER A 10 -0.43 -14.33 15.37
C SER A 10 0.57 -13.20 15.61
N LEU A 11 1.77 -13.50 16.08
CA LEU A 11 2.83 -12.50 16.22
C LEU A 11 4.13 -13.02 15.62
N ASP A 12 4.10 -13.37 14.32
CA ASP A 12 5.34 -13.61 13.57
C ASP A 12 5.04 -13.51 12.06
N ASN A 13 4.91 -12.24 11.60
CA ASN A 13 4.86 -11.72 10.21
C ASN A 13 4.29 -10.27 10.15
N ASN A 14 4.17 -9.59 11.29
CA ASN A 14 3.41 -8.34 11.42
C ASN A 14 4.17 -7.11 10.89
N GLU A 15 5.48 -7.02 11.11
CA GLU A 15 6.27 -5.84 10.69
C GLU A 15 6.35 -5.69 9.16
N ASN A 16 6.52 -6.79 8.42
CA ASN A 16 6.49 -6.76 6.96
C ASN A 16 5.09 -6.47 6.40
N ARG A 17 4.02 -6.90 7.09
CA ARG A 17 2.65 -6.62 6.65
C ARG A 17 2.31 -5.16 6.86
N ALA A 18 2.63 -4.60 8.03
CA ALA A 18 2.45 -3.18 8.31
C ALA A 18 3.17 -2.32 7.25
N SER A 19 4.45 -2.55 6.96
CA SER A 19 5.16 -1.79 5.92
C SER A 19 4.54 -1.95 4.53
N ARG A 20 3.99 -3.12 4.21
CA ARG A 20 3.35 -3.38 2.91
C ARG A 20 1.96 -2.76 2.82
N GLU A 21 1.22 -2.71 3.91
CA GLU A 21 -0.07 -2.03 4.05
C GLU A 21 0.11 -0.51 3.98
N GLU A 22 1.12 0.05 4.65
CA GLU A 22 1.48 1.46 4.57
C GLU A 22 1.90 1.83 3.14
N PHE A 23 2.71 1.00 2.49
CA PHE A 23 3.08 1.18 1.09
C PHE A 23 1.85 1.15 0.17
N MET A 24 0.98 0.16 0.31
CA MET A 24 -0.25 0.04 -0.49
C MET A 24 -1.19 1.23 -0.27
N GLN A 25 -1.30 1.76 0.95
CA GLN A 25 -2.09 2.95 1.26
C GLN A 25 -1.53 4.20 0.57
N LEU A 26 -0.21 4.38 0.57
CA LEU A 26 0.45 5.48 -0.15
C LEU A 26 0.20 5.38 -1.66
N VAL A 27 0.34 4.18 -2.22
CA VAL A 27 0.09 3.93 -3.65
C VAL A 27 -1.37 4.19 -4.00
N GLN A 28 -2.31 3.71 -3.19
CA GLN A 28 -3.74 3.95 -3.39
C GLN A 28 -4.06 5.45 -3.38
N LYS A 29 -3.54 6.19 -2.41
CA LYS A 29 -3.75 7.64 -2.31
C LYS A 29 -3.20 8.37 -3.53
N LYS A 30 -1.99 8.01 -3.96
CA LYS A 30 -1.37 8.58 -5.16
C LYS A 30 -2.13 8.22 -6.45
N ALA A 31 -2.60 6.98 -6.59
CA ALA A 31 -3.39 6.56 -7.74
C ALA A 31 -4.71 7.35 -7.82
N TYR A 32 -5.36 7.57 -6.68
CA TYR A 32 -6.58 8.38 -6.61
C TYR A 32 -6.31 9.86 -6.98
N GLU A 33 -5.23 10.46 -6.49
CA GLU A 33 -4.83 11.82 -6.89
C GLU A 33 -4.57 11.93 -8.41
N ILE A 34 -3.96 10.91 -9.02
CA ILE A 34 -3.73 10.86 -10.47
C ILE A 34 -5.05 10.75 -11.22
N TYR A 35 -5.94 9.85 -10.78
CA TYR A 35 -7.27 9.65 -11.34
C TYR A 35 -8.11 10.93 -11.31
N GLU A 36 -8.12 11.65 -10.17
CA GLU A 36 -8.81 12.94 -10.06
C GLU A 36 -8.19 14.00 -10.98
N LYS A 37 -6.86 14.11 -11.03
CA LYS A 37 -6.16 15.07 -11.91
C LYS A 37 -6.40 14.80 -13.39
N ARG A 38 -6.61 13.54 -13.76
CA ARG A 38 -6.93 13.12 -15.13
C ARG A 38 -8.38 13.40 -15.51
N GLY A 39 -9.23 13.78 -14.56
CA GLY A 39 -10.63 14.08 -14.81
C GLY A 39 -11.52 12.83 -14.77
N CYS A 40 -11.19 11.88 -13.89
CA CYS A 40 -12.01 10.69 -13.63
C CYS A 40 -12.25 9.82 -14.88
N GLN A 41 -11.26 9.73 -15.76
CA GLN A 41 -11.34 8.86 -16.93
C GLN A 41 -11.19 7.39 -16.53
N SER A 42 -12.28 6.64 -16.63
CA SER A 42 -12.28 5.19 -16.42
C SER A 42 -11.53 4.49 -17.56
N GLY A 43 -10.72 3.47 -17.25
CA GLY A 43 -10.03 2.66 -18.25
C GLY A 43 -8.51 2.68 -18.16
N ASN A 44 -7.94 3.52 -17.31
CA ASN A 44 -6.50 3.58 -17.04
C ASN A 44 -6.15 3.33 -15.57
N ASP A 45 -7.10 2.79 -14.80
CA ASP A 45 -6.95 2.48 -13.38
C ASP A 45 -5.67 1.68 -13.08
N LEU A 46 -5.32 0.76 -13.98
CA LEU A 46 -4.09 -0.05 -13.87
C LEU A 46 -2.82 0.77 -14.10
N GLU A 47 -2.83 1.69 -15.07
CA GLU A 47 -1.71 2.59 -15.34
C GLU A 47 -1.54 3.63 -14.24
N ASP A 48 -2.64 4.16 -13.72
CA ASP A 48 -2.64 5.12 -12.61
C ASP A 48 -2.09 4.46 -11.35
N TRP A 49 -2.42 3.19 -11.11
CA TRP A 49 -1.86 2.39 -10.03
C TRP A 49 -0.37 2.09 -10.21
N LEU A 50 0.08 1.70 -11.40
CA LEU A 50 1.51 1.46 -11.70
C LEU A 50 2.34 2.74 -11.59
N ASN A 51 1.83 3.86 -12.08
CA ASN A 51 2.48 5.16 -11.94
C ASN A 51 2.58 5.58 -10.47
N ALA A 52 1.50 5.39 -9.71
CA ALA A 52 1.51 5.65 -8.27
C ALA A 52 2.53 4.76 -7.54
N GLU A 53 2.61 3.47 -7.87
CA GLU A 53 3.59 2.55 -7.26
C GLU A 53 5.02 3.02 -7.52
N ARG A 54 5.33 3.42 -8.75
CA ARG A 54 6.64 3.94 -9.12
C ARG A 54 6.96 5.23 -8.36
N LEU A 55 6.02 6.16 -8.29
CA LEU A 55 6.17 7.41 -7.55
C LEU A 55 6.43 7.17 -6.06
N VAL A 56 5.69 6.25 -5.43
CA VAL A 56 5.89 5.92 -4.00
C VAL A 56 7.23 5.22 -3.78
N LYS A 57 7.68 4.34 -4.70
CA LYS A 57 9.01 3.73 -4.63
C LYS A 57 10.13 4.78 -4.76
N GLU A 58 9.98 5.73 -5.66
CA GLU A 58 10.91 6.86 -5.82
C GLU A 58 10.95 7.75 -4.57
N ASP A 59 9.79 8.05 -3.98
CA ASP A 59 9.66 8.86 -2.74
C ASP A 59 10.32 8.15 -1.54
N LEU A 60 10.15 6.83 -1.44
CA LEU A 60 10.81 6.00 -0.43
C LEU A 60 12.30 5.74 -0.72
N GLY A 61 12.82 6.18 -1.86
CA GLY A 61 14.22 6.00 -2.26
C GLY A 61 14.62 4.55 -2.49
N VAL A 62 13.64 3.65 -2.73
CA VAL A 62 13.89 2.24 -2.99
C VAL A 62 14.24 2.10 -4.48
N LYS A 63 15.54 2.13 -4.77
CA LYS A 63 16.12 1.97 -6.13
C LYS A 63 16.13 0.52 -6.60
#